data_AF-A0A8C4TVS4-F1
#
_entry.id   AF-A0A8C4TVS4-F1
#
_cell.length_a   1.000
_cell.length_b   1.000
_cell.length_c   1.000
_cell.angle_alpha   90.00
_cell.angle_beta   90.00
_cell.angle_gamma   90.00
#
_symmetry.space_group_name_H-M   'P 1'
#
loop_
_entity.id
_entity.type
_entity.pdbx_description
1 polymer ?
#
loop_
_entity_poly.entity_id
_entity_poly.type
_entity_poly.pdbx_seq_one_letter_code
_entity_poly.pdbx_strand_id
1 'polypeptide(L)'
;MGLQNTKHSKVKQANILMLGLDSAGKSTLLYKFKYNDVFLTIPTIGFNVDMIETERNFTLTFWDVGGQQKMRQKKIPNEIFV
;
A
#
# COMPACT_ATOMS: atom_id res chain seq x y z
N MET A 1 -8.63 -25.12 -38.33
CA MET A 1 -9.20 -24.64 -37.05
C MET A 1 -8.04 -24.11 -36.23
N GLY A 2 -7.92 -22.78 -36.12
CA GLY A 2 -6.73 -22.14 -35.56
C GLY A 2 -6.65 -22.34 -34.04
N LEU A 3 -5.46 -22.73 -33.55
CA LEU A 3 -5.10 -22.54 -32.15
C LEU A 3 -4.92 -21.04 -31.92
N GLN A 4 -5.91 -20.42 -31.29
CA GLN A 4 -5.75 -19.08 -30.74
C GLN A 4 -4.89 -19.21 -29.48
N ASN A 5 -3.59 -18.93 -29.62
CA ASN A 5 -2.69 -18.70 -28.49
C ASN A 5 -3.23 -17.51 -27.69
N THR A 6 -4.01 -17.78 -26.65
CA THR A 6 -4.37 -16.78 -25.65
C THR A 6 -3.10 -16.47 -24.85
N LYS A 7 -2.34 -15.48 -25.32
CA LYS A 7 -1.29 -14.86 -24.50
C LYS A 7 -2.01 -14.25 -23.30
N HIS A 8 -2.08 -14.98 -22.19
CA HIS A 8 -2.43 -14.40 -20.91
C HIS A 8 -1.45 -13.25 -20.67
N SER A 9 -1.92 -12.01 -20.81
CA SER A 9 -1.10 -10.85 -20.48
C SER A 9 -0.78 -10.98 -18.99
N LYS A 10 0.48 -11.27 -18.67
CA LYS A 10 0.94 -11.42 -17.29
C LYS A 10 0.68 -10.09 -16.58
N VAL A 11 -0.33 -10.07 -15.71
CA VAL A 11 -0.63 -8.90 -14.88
C VAL A 11 0.60 -8.64 -14.02
N LYS A 12 1.19 -7.45 -14.18
CA LYS A 12 2.37 -7.07 -13.41
C LYS A 12 1.86 -6.58 -12.04
N GLN A 13 2.62 -6.83 -10.99
CA GLN A 13 2.22 -6.45 -9.63
C GLN A 13 3.39 -5.83 -8.86
N ALA A 14 3.11 -4.86 -7.99
CA ALA A 14 4.09 -4.33 -7.06
C ALA A 14 3.48 -4.00 -5.70
N ASN A 15 4.29 -4.14 -4.64
CA ASN A 15 3.95 -3.78 -3.28
C ASN A 15 4.62 -2.45 -2.92
N ILE A 16 3.85 -1.47 -2.45
CA ILE A 16 4.32 -0.15 -2.05
C ILE A 16 4.10 0.01 -0.56
N LEU A 17 5.17 0.21 0.19
CA LEU A 17 5.11 0.50 1.62
C LEU A 17 5.12 2.02 1.84
N MET A 18 4.08 2.56 2.47
CA MET A 18 4.00 3.98 2.81
C MET A 18 4.41 4.19 4.26
N LEU A 19 5.56 4.84 4.44
CA LEU A 19 6.11 5.22 5.75
C LEU A 19 6.20 6.74 5.88
N GLY A 20 6.23 7.22 7.11
CA GLY A 20 6.33 8.65 7.42
C GLY A 20 5.79 8.95 8.80
N LEU A 21 6.12 10.14 9.32
CA LEU A 21 5.64 10.61 10.62
C LEU A 21 4.10 10.62 10.70
N ASP A 22 3.60 10.69 11.94
CA ASP A 22 2.18 10.93 12.16
C ASP A 22 1.74 12.22 11.45
N SER A 23 0.52 12.22 10.91
CA SER A 23 -0.03 13.35 10.15
C SER A 23 0.76 13.80 8.91
N ALA A 24 1.72 13.01 8.39
CA ALA A 24 2.45 13.32 7.15
C ALA A 24 1.59 13.24 5.86
N GLY A 25 0.31 12.87 5.96
CA GLY A 25 -0.62 12.82 4.82
C GLY A 25 -0.62 11.51 4.01
N LYS A 26 -0.06 10.42 4.54
CA LYS A 26 0.06 9.12 3.83
C LYS A 26 -1.29 8.56 3.36
N SER A 27 -2.24 8.40 4.26
CA SER A 27 -3.58 7.89 3.93
C SER A 27 -4.35 8.86 3.04
N THR A 28 -4.20 10.16 3.25
CA THR A 28 -4.79 11.20 2.40
C THR A 28 -4.28 11.10 0.96
N LEU A 29 -2.97 10.89 0.79
CA LEU A 29 -2.36 10.68 -0.52
C LEU A 29 -2.86 9.40 -1.17
N LEU A 30 -2.91 8.29 -0.43
CA LEU A 30 -3.43 7.01 -0.92
C LEU A 30 -4.88 7.13 -1.41
N TYR A 31 -5.77 7.75 -0.63
CA TYR A 31 -7.17 7.91 -1.03
C TYR A 31 -7.34 8.91 -2.17
N LYS A 32 -6.51 9.95 -2.24
CA LYS A 32 -6.47 10.83 -3.41
C LYS A 32 -6.06 10.07 -4.67
N PHE A 33 -5.08 9.17 -4.59
CA PHE A 33 -4.70 8.32 -5.71
C PHE A 33 -5.79 7.31 -6.11
N LYS A 34 -6.45 6.69 -5.12
CA LYS A 34 -7.41 5.61 -5.37
C LYS A 34 -8.76 6.12 -5.90
N TYR A 35 -9.24 7.24 -5.40
CA TYR A 35 -10.59 7.73 -5.66
C TYR A 35 -10.63 9.07 -6.40
N ASN A 36 -9.47 9.68 -6.65
CA ASN A 36 -9.35 11.03 -7.20
C ASN A 36 -10.05 12.13 -6.36
N ASP A 37 -10.32 11.87 -5.08
CA ASP A 37 -11.03 12.78 -4.18
C ASP A 37 -10.28 12.99 -2.85
N VAL A 38 -10.63 14.04 -2.11
CA VAL A 38 -10.01 14.39 -0.82
C VAL A 38 -10.93 13.94 0.31
N PHE A 39 -10.44 12.97 1.09
CA PHE A 39 -11.15 12.45 2.26
C PHE A 39 -10.58 13.04 3.54
N LEU A 40 -11.45 13.32 4.50
CA LEU A 40 -11.04 13.51 5.88
C LEU A 40 -10.55 12.18 6.43
N THR A 41 -9.29 12.14 6.87
CA THR A 41 -8.67 10.94 7.43
C THR A 41 -8.42 11.12 8.93
N ILE A 42 -8.50 10.01 9.65
CA ILE A 42 -8.14 9.91 11.08
C ILE A 42 -6.77 9.20 11.13
N PRO A 43 -5.90 9.48 12.12
CA PRO A 43 -4.62 8.80 12.23
C PRO A 43 -4.74 7.28 12.18
N THR A 44 -4.04 6.65 11.23
CA THR A 44 -4.04 5.19 11.07
C THR A 44 -3.43 4.52 12.28
N ILE A 45 -4.18 3.59 12.90
CA ILE A 45 -3.69 2.70 13.96
C ILE A 45 -3.32 1.36 13.29
N GLY A 46 -2.07 0.93 13.42
CA GLY A 46 -1.59 -0.29 12.77
C GLY A 46 -1.23 -0.06 11.29
N PHE A 47 -1.93 -0.75 10.39
CA PHE A 47 -1.72 -0.61 8.95
C PHE A 47 -3.03 -0.81 8.18
N ASN A 48 -3.11 -0.24 6.98
CA ASN A 48 -4.17 -0.45 6.01
C ASN A 48 -3.58 -1.04 4.71
N VAL A 49 -4.32 -1.95 4.06
CA VAL A 49 -3.90 -2.57 2.80
C VAL A 49 -4.93 -2.27 1.73
N ASP A 50 -4.51 -1.55 0.68
CA ASP A 50 -5.37 -1.21 -0.44
C ASP A 50 -4.73 -1.59 -1.76
N MET A 51 -5.52 -2.20 -2.64
CA MET A 51 -5.12 -2.46 -4.02
C MET A 51 -5.69 -1.40 -4.95
N ILE A 52 -4.86 -0.96 -5.90
CA ILE A 52 -5.22 -0.07 -7.01
C ILE A 52 -4.87 -0.79 -8.31
N GLU A 53 -5.89 -1.10 -9.09
CA GLU A 53 -5.72 -1.58 -10.46
C GLU A 53 -5.54 -0.39 -11.40
N THR A 54 -4.57 -0.51 -12.31
CA THR A 54 -4.28 0.53 -13.30
C THR A 54 -4.66 0.06 -14.70
N GLU A 55 -4.88 1.00 -15.61
CA GLU A 55 -5.25 0.74 -17.01
C GLU A 55 -4.24 -0.11 -17.80
N ARG A 56 -3.01 -0.29 -17.30
CA ARG A 56 -1.91 -0.98 -18.01
C ARG A 56 -1.71 -2.43 -17.56
N ASN A 57 -2.75 -3.09 -17.05
CA ASN A 57 -2.67 -4.44 -16.45
C ASN A 57 -1.59 -4.53 -15.36
N PHE A 58 -1.52 -3.49 -14.53
CA PHE A 58 -0.59 -3.39 -13.41
C PHE A 58 -1.36 -3.12 -12.12
N THR A 59 -1.13 -3.95 -11.11
CA THR A 59 -1.78 -3.83 -9.79
C THR A 59 -0.77 -3.36 -8.75
N LEU A 60 -1.13 -2.31 -8.03
CA LEU A 60 -0.36 -1.77 -6.92
C LEU A 60 -1.04 -2.12 -5.60
N THR A 61 -0.30 -2.77 -4.70
CA THR A 61 -0.75 -3.04 -3.33
C THR A 61 -0.05 -2.08 -2.37
N PHE A 62 -0.80 -1.15 -1.80
CA PHE A 62 -0.30 -0.19 -0.83
C PHE A 62 -0.45 -0.72 0.59
N TRP A 63 0.62 -0.63 1.35
CA TRP A 63 0.69 -0.89 2.79
C TRP A 63 0.88 0.45 3.50
N ASP A 64 -0.21 1.08 3.92
CA ASP A 64 -0.18 2.35 4.67
C ASP A 64 0.00 2.08 6.15
N VAL A 65 1.15 2.48 6.72
CA VAL A 65 1.50 2.20 8.12
C VAL A 65 1.31 3.45 8.98
N GLY A 66 0.68 3.29 10.14
CA GLY A 66 0.52 4.37 11.11
C GLY A 66 1.87 4.94 11.58
N GLY A 67 1.98 6.27 11.56
CA GLY A 67 3.24 6.99 11.86
C GLY A 67 3.42 7.40 13.33
N GLN A 68 2.44 7.08 14.17
CA GLN A 68 2.38 7.50 15.58
C GLN A 68 3.61 7.03 16.35
N GLN A 69 4.13 7.87 17.24
CA GLN A 69 5.37 7.58 17.97
C GLN A 69 5.27 6.26 18.76
N LYS A 70 4.13 6.00 19.41
CA LYS A 70 3.86 4.74 20.14
C LYS A 70 4.02 3.48 19.27
N MET A 71 3.78 3.59 17.97
CA MET A 71 3.89 2.47 17.03
C MET A 71 5.32 2.24 16.54
N ARG A 72 6.16 3.27 16.60
CA ARG A 72 7.59 3.18 16.24
C ARG A 72 8.47 2.69 17.39
N GLN A 73 7.94 2.68 18.61
CA GLN A 73 8.70 2.38 19.83
C GLN A 73 8.76 0.89 20.21
N LYS A 74 8.35 -0.04 19.33
CA LYS A 74 8.70 -1.45 19.53
C LYS A 74 10.19 -1.63 19.31
N LYS A 75 10.96 -1.64 20.40
CA LYS A 75 12.27 -2.31 20.42
C LYS A 75 12.01 -3.75 19.99
N ILE A 76 12.44 -4.11 18.79
CA ILE A 76 12.60 -5.52 18.44
C ILE A 76 13.65 -6.02 19.44
N PRO A 77 13.36 -7.02 20.29
CA PRO A 77 14.39 -7.63 21.10
C PRO A 77 15.49 -8.10 20.14
N ASN A 78 16.75 -7.78 20.45
CA ASN A 78 17.91 -8.19 19.63
C ASN A 78 18.05 -9.72 19.48
N GLU A 79 17.18 -10.50 20.13
CA GLU A 79 17.17 -11.97 20.17
C GLU A 79 16.44 -12.62 18.99
N ILE A 80 15.82 -11.84 18.10
CA ILE A 80 15.06 -12.40 16.95
C ILE A 80 15.96 -12.64 15.71
N PHE A 81 17.25 -12.29 15.78
CA PHE A 81 18.25 -12.71 14.79
C PHE A 81 19.06 -13.88 15.37
N VAL A 82 18.49 -15.09 15.35
CA VAL A 82 19.22 -16.37 15.45
C VAL A 82 18.81 -17.24 14.27
#